data_AF-A0A964U2V1-F1
#
_entry.id   AF-A0A964U2V1-F1
#
_cell.length_a   1.000
_cell.length_b   1.000
_cell.length_c   1.000
_cell.angle_alpha   90.00
_cell.angle_beta   90.00
_cell.angle_gamma   90.00
#
_symmetry.space_group_name_H-M   'P 1'
#
loop_
_entity.id
_entity.type
_entity.pdbx_description
1 polymer ?
#
loop_
_entity_poly.entity_id
_entity_poly.type
_entity_poly.pdbx_seq_one_letter_code
_entity_poly.pdbx_strand_id
1 'polypeptide(L)' 'RGRAPFTWFANGAPVLTRSHERAAQLPLPGPGFVTLSVVDAAGRAARVGVELR' A
#
# COMPACT_ATOMS: atom_id res chain seq x y z
N ARG A 1 -3.34 -12.89 7.72
CA ARG A 1 -3.91 -11.60 8.18
C ARG A 1 -2.77 -10.69 8.64
N GLY A 2 -2.74 -9.42 8.23
CA GLY A 2 -1.76 -8.43 8.69
C GLY A 2 -2.13 -7.77 10.03
N ARG A 3 -1.12 -7.24 10.75
CA ARG A 3 -1.24 -6.54 12.04
C ARG A 3 -1.06 -5.03 11.86
N ALA A 4 -2.06 -4.24 12.24
CA ALA A 4 -1.94 -2.79 12.26
C ALA A 4 -0.89 -2.31 13.29
N PRO A 5 -0.31 -1.11 13.12
CA PRO A 5 -0.47 -0.22 11.97
C PRO A 5 0.13 -0.76 10.67
N PHE A 6 -0.37 -0.23 9.56
CA PHE A 6 0.08 -0.52 8.20
C PHE A 6 0.76 0.71 7.58
N THR A 7 1.79 0.46 6.78
CA THR A 7 2.39 1.43 5.87
C THR A 7 2.17 0.95 4.44
N TRP A 8 1.51 1.78 3.64
CA TRP A 8 1.24 1.54 2.22
C TRP A 8 2.26 2.28 1.36
N PHE A 9 2.65 1.65 0.27
CA PHE A 9 3.59 2.17 -0.70
C PHE A 9 3.02 2.08 -2.11
N ALA A 10 3.28 3.10 -2.93
CA ALA A 10 3.07 3.08 -4.37
C ALA A 10 4.44 3.20 -5.04
N ASN A 11 4.80 2.23 -5.88
CA ASN A 11 6.10 2.17 -6.57
C ASN A 11 7.30 2.33 -5.62
N GLY A 12 7.18 1.79 -4.40
CA GLY A 12 8.22 1.85 -3.37
C GLY A 12 8.23 3.14 -2.53
N ALA A 13 7.48 4.17 -2.92
CA ALA A 13 7.33 5.39 -2.13
C ALA A 13 6.19 5.24 -1.10
N PRO A 14 6.39 5.58 0.19
CA PRO A 14 5.33 5.52 1.18
C PRO A 14 4.25 6.56 0.88
N VAL A 15 2.99 6.13 0.80
CA VAL A 15 1.83 6.99 0.47
C VAL A 15 0.83 7.12 1.62
N LEU A 16 0.85 6.17 2.56
CA LEU A 16 0.07 6.23 3.79
C LEU A 16 0.83 5.49 4.88
N THR A 17 1.02 6.10 6.04
CA THR A 17 1.76 5.51 7.16
C THR A 17 0.87 5.43 8.40
N ARG A 18 1.19 4.51 9.30
CA ARG A 18 0.49 4.34 10.60
C ARG A 18 -1.03 4.14 10.47
N SER A 19 -1.52 3.60 9.37
CA SER A 19 -2.95 3.33 9.20
C SER A 19 -3.38 2.15 10.06
N HIS A 20 -4.47 2.29 10.82
CA HIS A 20 -5.07 1.17 11.57
C HIS A 20 -6.15 0.44 10.76
N GLU A 21 -6.56 0.99 9.64
CA GLU A 21 -7.56 0.40 8.76
C GLU A 21 -6.95 -0.65 7.83
N ARG A 22 -7.73 -1.69 7.52
CA ARG A 22 -7.31 -2.76 6.60
C ARG A 22 -7.48 -2.39 5.12
N ALA A 23 -8.26 -1.35 4.85
CA ALA A 23 -8.46 -0.76 3.53
C ALA A 23 -8.02 0.71 3.58
N ALA A 24 -7.65 1.27 2.44
CA ALA A 24 -7.27 2.66 2.32
C ALA A 24 -7.60 3.19 0.93
N GLN A 25 -7.98 4.46 0.85
CA GLN A 25 -7.97 5.21 -0.42
C GLN A 25 -6.59 5.84 -0.57
N LEU A 26 -5.93 5.57 -1.70
CA LEU A 26 -4.57 6.00 -1.95
C LEU A 26 -4.54 7.06 -3.05
N PRO A 27 -3.78 8.16 -2.89
CA PRO A 27 -3.60 9.16 -3.94
C PRO A 27 -2.60 8.63 -4.98
N LEU A 28 -3.08 7.78 -5.90
CA LEU A 28 -2.27 7.23 -6.97
C LEU A 28 -2.22 8.19 -8.17
N PRO A 29 -1.14 8.18 -8.96
CA PRO A 29 -1.10 8.90 -10.23
C PRO A 29 -2.18 8.38 -11.18
N GLY A 30 -2.41 9.12 -12.27
CA GLY A 30 -3.34 8.75 -13.35
C GLY A 30 -3.02 7.41 -14.02
N PRO A 31 -3.65 7.12 -15.18
CA PRO A 31 -3.57 5.81 -15.82
C PRO A 31 -2.14 5.26 -15.98
N GLY A 32 -1.99 3.95 -15.87
CA GLY A 32 -0.70 3.26 -15.99
C GLY A 32 -0.52 2.13 -14.98
N PHE A 33 0.70 1.62 -14.86
CA PHE A 33 1.02 0.52 -13.96
C PHE A 33 1.55 1.02 -12.61
N VAL A 34 0.98 0.49 -11.52
CA VAL A 34 1.44 0.78 -10.16
C VAL A 34 1.72 -0.54 -9.43
N THR A 35 2.85 -0.59 -8.74
CA THR A 35 3.09 -1.60 -7.70
C THR A 35 2.60 -1.05 -6.38
N LEU A 36 1.58 -1.70 -5.80
CA LEU A 36 1.17 -1.46 -4.43
C LEU A 36 1.86 -2.46 -3.51
N SER A 37 2.37 -1.98 -2.39
CA SER A 37 2.80 -2.86 -1.30
C SER A 37 2.38 -2.32 0.04
N VAL A 38 2.18 -3.22 1.00
CA VAL A 38 1.80 -2.88 2.37
C VAL A 38 2.74 -3.62 3.31
N VAL A 39 3.26 -2.92 4.31
CA VAL A 39 4.04 -3.48 5.41
C VAL A 39 3.22 -3.35 6.70
N ASP A 40 3.12 -4.44 7.44
CA ASP A 40 2.41 -4.49 8.72
C ASP A 40 3.35 -4.23 9.91
N ALA A 41 2.79 -4.09 11.12
CA ALA A 41 3.55 -3.78 12.33
C ALA A 41 4.55 -4.87 12.77
N ALA A 42 4.44 -6.08 12.21
CA ALA A 42 5.42 -7.15 12.42
C ALA A 42 6.51 -7.16 11.34
N GLY A 43 6.53 -6.16 10.45
CA GLY A 43 7.48 -6.06 9.33
C GLY A 43 7.14 -6.98 8.15
N ARG A 44 5.96 -7.61 8.13
CA ARG A 44 5.57 -8.50 7.03
C ARG A 44 5.01 -7.69 5.88
N ALA A 45 5.41 -8.04 4.66
CA ALA A 45 5.01 -7.34 3.45
C ALA A 45 4.06 -8.18 2.58
N ALA A 46 3.15 -7.49 1.88
CA ALA A 46 2.41 -8.02 0.73
C ALA A 46 2.53 -7.04 -0.44
N ARG A 47 2.51 -7.55 -1.68
CA ARG A 47 2.70 -6.76 -2.91
C ARG A 47 1.72 -7.21 -3.98
N VAL A 48 1.24 -6.26 -4.78
CA VAL A 48 0.45 -6.51 -5.99
C VAL A 48 0.82 -5.49 -7.08
N GLY A 49 0.83 -5.93 -8.34
CA GLY A 49 0.88 -5.04 -9.50
C GLY A 49 -0.54 -4.80 -10.01
N VAL A 50 -0.89 -3.55 -10.26
CA VAL A 50 -2.21 -3.15 -10.79
C VAL A 50 -2.04 -2.25 -12.01
N GLU A 51 -2.95 -2.37 -12.97
CA GLU A 51 -3.11 -1.42 -14.07
C GLU A 51 -4.28 -0.49 -13.72
N LEU A 52 -4.00 0.81 -13.64
CA LEU A 52 -4.99 1.87 -13.47
C LEU A 52 -5.43 2.35 -14.87
N ARG A 53 -6.73 2.45 -15.08
CA ARG A 53 -7.35 2.87 -16.34
C ARG A 53 -8.18 4.12 -16.13
#